data_AF-A0A352XKG0-F1
#
_entry.id   AF-A0A352XKG0-F1
#
_cell.length_a   1.000
_cell.length_b   1.000
_cell.length_c   1.000
_cell.angle_alpha   90.00
_cell.angle_beta   90.00
_cell.angle_gamma   90.00
#
_symmetry.space_group_name_H-M   'P 1'
#
loop_
_entity.id
_entity.type
_entity.pdbx_description
1 polymer ?
#
loop_
_entity_poly.entity_id
_entity_poly.type
_entity_poly.pdbx_seq_one_letter_code
_entity_poly.pdbx_strand_id
1 'polypeptide(L)'
;MMFRPVLWPIFLLAILLCQCAPYRAAWQLGWSNADAEDSIMLVLTDPPSLGWKRIQQHSALHPEFHSFLKQIGQPDCLAESVQADRRYIILYYLEQRRAFSLRTAARSVSEPMQVSGPYPITDEEYALLSSFQKKALQGIGR
;
A
#
# COMPACT_ATOMS: atom_id res chain seq x y z
N MET A 1 -10.54 -2.75 -69.45
CA MET A 1 -11.02 -3.44 -68.23
C MET A 1 -9.87 -4.23 -67.63
N MET A 2 -9.55 -4.24 -66.34
CA MET A 2 -9.72 -3.31 -65.22
C MET A 2 -8.89 -3.92 -64.08
N PHE A 3 -8.06 -3.10 -63.43
CA PHE A 3 -7.31 -3.40 -62.22
C PHE A 3 -8.22 -3.91 -61.09
N ARG A 4 -7.72 -4.84 -60.24
CA ARG A 4 -7.39 -4.56 -58.82
C ARG A 4 -6.91 -5.81 -58.03
N PRO A 5 -5.81 -5.70 -57.27
CA PRO A 5 -5.42 -6.67 -56.25
C PRO A 5 -6.19 -6.44 -54.93
N VAL A 6 -6.63 -7.53 -54.30
CA VAL A 6 -7.32 -7.52 -53.01
C VAL A 6 -6.28 -7.35 -51.90
N LEU A 7 -6.15 -6.11 -51.40
CA LEU A 7 -5.51 -5.79 -50.13
C LEU A 7 -6.42 -6.24 -48.97
N TRP A 8 -5.97 -7.22 -48.19
CA TRP A 8 -6.57 -7.63 -46.91
C TRP A 8 -5.48 -8.45 -46.16
N PRO A 9 -5.13 -8.27 -44.87
CA PRO A 9 -5.45 -7.26 -43.86
C PRO A 9 -4.18 -6.73 -43.14
N ILE A 10 -3.70 -5.51 -43.42
CA ILE A 10 -2.63 -4.89 -42.59
C ILE A 10 -3.24 -4.07 -41.43
N PHE A 11 -4.57 -3.96 -41.37
CA PHE A 11 -5.29 -3.07 -40.46
C PHE A 11 -5.65 -3.68 -39.08
N LEU A 12 -4.97 -4.75 -38.66
CA LEU A 12 -5.24 -5.44 -37.38
C LEU A 12 -4.05 -5.49 -36.40
N LEU A 13 -2.89 -4.94 -36.78
CA LEU A 13 -1.67 -4.99 -35.95
C LEU A 13 -1.44 -3.74 -35.08
N ALA A 14 -2.25 -2.68 -35.23
CA ALA A 14 -2.01 -1.39 -34.56
C ALA A 14 -2.75 -1.20 -33.22
N ILE A 15 -3.65 -2.10 -32.82
CA ILE A 15 -4.51 -1.90 -31.63
C ILE A 15 -3.92 -2.54 -30.35
N LEU A 16 -2.84 -3.31 -30.45
CA LEU A 16 -2.29 -4.08 -29.32
C LEU A 16 -1.24 -3.34 -28.44
N LEU A 17 -0.93 -2.07 -28.70
CA LEU A 17 0.15 -1.36 -28.00
C LEU A 17 -0.29 -0.23 -27.04
N CYS A 18 -1.57 -0.08 -26.72
CA CYS A 18 -2.03 1.04 -25.88
C CYS A 18 -2.86 0.61 -24.68
N GLN A 19 -2.25 -0.12 -23.74
CA GLN A 19 -2.80 -0.34 -22.39
C GLN A 19 -1.69 -0.36 -21.31
N CYS A 20 -0.67 0.52 -21.41
CA CYS A 20 0.10 0.90 -20.23
C CYS A 20 -0.62 2.07 -19.56
N ALA A 21 -1.74 1.78 -18.88
CA ALA A 21 -2.38 2.77 -18.02
C ALA A 21 -1.47 3.02 -16.80
N PRO A 22 -1.11 4.27 -16.48
CA PRO A 22 -0.40 4.57 -15.25
C PRO A 22 -1.35 4.33 -14.06
N TYR A 23 -1.03 3.37 -13.18
CA TYR A 23 -1.81 3.02 -11.98
C TYR A 23 -1.89 4.16 -10.91
N ARG A 24 -1.43 5.38 -11.23
CA ARG A 24 -1.19 6.46 -10.25
C ARG A 24 -2.41 7.34 -9.92
N ALA A 25 -3.63 6.92 -10.24
CA ALA A 25 -4.83 7.77 -10.09
C ALA A 25 -5.76 7.41 -8.91
N ALA A 26 -5.37 6.51 -8.01
CA ALA A 26 -6.20 6.17 -6.83
C ALA A 26 -6.11 7.19 -5.68
N TRP A 27 -5.22 8.19 -5.76
CA TRP A 27 -4.82 9.01 -4.61
C TRP A 27 -5.61 10.33 -4.46
N GLN A 28 -6.55 10.63 -5.37
CA GLN A 28 -7.19 11.96 -5.47
C GLN A 28 -8.64 12.06 -4.96
N LEU A 29 -9.23 11.01 -4.38
CA LEU A 29 -10.63 11.05 -3.93
C LEU A 29 -10.74 10.88 -2.41
N GLY A 30 -11.60 11.72 -1.81
CA GLY A 30 -11.77 11.89 -0.37
C GLY A 30 -12.15 10.59 0.36
N TRP A 31 -11.57 10.44 1.54
CA TRP A 31 -11.46 9.19 2.27
C TRP A 31 -12.78 8.70 2.89
N SER A 32 -13.26 7.54 2.45
CA SER A 32 -14.22 6.70 3.15
C SER A 32 -13.54 5.42 3.69
N ASN A 33 -14.17 4.70 4.62
CA ASN A 33 -13.61 3.47 5.21
C ASN A 33 -13.32 2.33 4.20
N ALA A 34 -13.94 2.39 3.01
CA ALA A 34 -13.69 1.44 1.93
C ALA A 34 -12.39 1.75 1.15
N ASP A 35 -11.92 3.00 1.18
CA ASP A 35 -10.69 3.45 0.48
C ASP A 35 -9.40 3.16 1.29
N ALA A 36 -9.56 2.63 2.51
CA ALA A 36 -8.44 2.22 3.37
C ALA A 36 -7.72 0.95 2.87
N GLU A 37 -8.33 0.18 1.97
CA GLU A 37 -7.77 -1.07 1.45
C GLU A 37 -6.72 -0.89 0.35
N ASP A 38 -6.32 0.34 0.00
CA ASP A 38 -5.22 0.61 -0.95
C ASP A 38 -4.43 1.90 -0.63
N SER A 39 -4.51 2.42 0.60
CA SER A 39 -3.93 3.72 0.97
C SER A 39 -2.88 3.62 2.07
N ILE A 40 -1.84 4.46 1.95
CA ILE A 40 -0.83 4.65 2.99
C ILE A 40 -1.43 5.50 4.10
N MET A 41 -1.45 4.96 5.30
CA MET A 41 -2.03 5.54 6.51
C MET A 41 -0.91 5.95 7.46
N LEU A 42 -1.03 7.14 8.04
CA LEU A 42 -0.16 7.54 9.16
C LEU A 42 -0.52 6.78 10.42
N VAL A 43 0.49 6.52 11.23
CA VAL A 43 0.37 5.86 12.52
C VAL A 43 0.71 6.88 13.60
N LEU A 44 -0.32 7.44 14.25
CA LEU A 44 -0.19 8.42 15.33
C LEU A 44 -1.02 7.93 16.51
N THR A 45 -0.43 7.98 17.71
CA THR A 45 -1.12 7.59 18.95
C THR A 45 -2.03 8.68 19.48
N ASP A 46 -1.68 9.95 19.24
CA ASP A 46 -2.40 11.11 19.77
C ASP A 46 -2.40 12.29 18.77
N PRO A 47 -3.58 12.72 18.25
CA PRO A 47 -4.84 11.99 18.29
C PRO A 47 -4.71 10.65 17.52
N PRO A 48 -5.44 9.60 17.93
CA PRO A 48 -5.29 8.27 17.33
C PRO A 48 -5.72 8.27 15.86
N SER A 49 -4.75 8.03 14.97
CA SER A 49 -4.98 7.97 13.52
C SER A 49 -5.67 6.68 13.08
N LEU A 50 -6.12 6.64 11.81
CA LEU A 50 -6.63 5.41 11.20
C LEU A 50 -5.58 4.29 11.22
N GLY A 51 -4.33 4.60 10.85
CA GLY A 51 -3.24 3.61 10.88
C GLY A 51 -2.95 3.06 12.27
N TRP A 52 -3.09 3.87 13.32
CA TRP A 52 -3.00 3.39 14.69
C TRP A 52 -4.11 2.40 15.04
N LYS A 53 -5.36 2.72 14.69
CA LYS A 53 -6.51 1.81 14.92
C LYS A 53 -6.32 0.47 14.18
N ARG A 54 -5.80 0.52 12.94
CA ARG A 54 -5.49 -0.68 12.16
C ARG A 54 -4.40 -1.54 12.80
N ILE A 55 -3.34 -0.93 13.32
CA ILE A 55 -2.31 -1.64 14.07
C ILE A 55 -2.90 -2.36 15.29
N GLN A 56 -3.78 -1.69 16.04
CA GLN A 56 -4.41 -2.31 17.21
C GLN A 56 -5.30 -3.49 16.81
N GLN A 57 -6.06 -3.36 15.71
CA GLN A 57 -6.86 -4.47 15.18
C GLN A 57 -6.01 -5.67 14.80
N HIS A 58 -4.92 -5.46 14.04
CA HIS A 58 -4.02 -6.54 13.66
C HIS A 58 -3.30 -7.16 14.87
N SER A 59 -2.90 -6.35 15.85
CA SER A 59 -2.24 -6.84 17.07
C SER A 59 -3.17 -7.68 17.94
N ALA A 60 -4.47 -7.35 17.96
CA ALA A 60 -5.47 -8.13 18.67
C ALA A 60 -5.77 -9.48 18.00
N LEU A 61 -5.71 -9.54 16.66
CA LEU A 61 -6.01 -10.74 15.89
C LEU A 61 -4.80 -11.65 15.69
N HIS A 62 -3.59 -11.09 15.61
CA HIS A 62 -2.35 -11.79 15.28
C HIS A 62 -1.31 -11.58 16.39
N PRO A 63 -1.15 -12.52 17.34
CA PRO A 63 -0.16 -12.40 18.43
C PRO A 63 1.28 -12.22 17.94
N GLU A 64 1.62 -12.80 16.79
CA GLU A 64 2.91 -12.65 16.12
C GLU A 64 3.14 -11.22 15.61
N PHE A 65 2.09 -10.53 15.14
CA PHE A 65 2.15 -9.13 14.74
C PHE A 65 2.42 -8.23 15.94
N HIS A 66 1.70 -8.47 17.05
CA HIS A 66 1.93 -7.77 18.31
C HIS A 66 3.35 -7.97 18.83
N SER A 67 3.84 -9.21 18.79
CA SER A 67 5.20 -9.55 19.21
C SER A 67 6.25 -8.87 18.33
N PHE A 68 6.02 -8.84 17.02
CA PHE A 68 6.87 -8.12 16.07
C PHE A 68 6.94 -6.63 16.39
N LEU A 69 5.80 -5.97 16.62
CA LEU A 69 5.77 -4.54 16.96
C LEU A 69 6.44 -4.23 18.30
N LYS A 70 6.31 -5.13 19.29
CA LYS A 70 7.06 -5.00 20.56
C LYS A 70 8.57 -5.05 20.37
N GLN A 71 9.04 -5.86 19.42
CA GLN A 71 10.47 -6.03 19.16
C GLN A 71 11.04 -4.89 18.31
N ILE A 72 10.34 -4.48 17.25
CA ILE A 72 10.85 -3.52 16.26
C ILE A 72 10.48 -2.08 16.61
N GLY A 73 9.38 -1.88 17.35
CA GLY A 73 8.80 -0.59 17.63
C GLY A 73 7.63 -0.25 16.71
N GLN A 74 7.04 0.92 16.96
CA GLN A 74 5.91 1.43 16.21
C GLN A 74 6.38 2.01 14.85
N PRO A 75 5.71 1.67 13.73
CA PRO A 75 6.01 2.26 12.44
C PRO A 75 5.44 3.67 12.32
N ASP A 76 5.99 4.47 11.40
CA ASP A 76 5.50 5.81 11.07
C ASP A 76 4.27 5.76 10.15
N CYS A 77 4.30 4.84 9.18
CA CYS A 77 3.23 4.64 8.22
C CYS A 77 2.91 3.15 8.04
N LEU A 78 1.67 2.89 7.66
CA LEU A 78 1.10 1.57 7.39
C LEU A 78 0.43 1.61 6.02
N ALA A 79 0.69 0.65 5.16
CA ALA A 79 -0.14 0.40 3.98
C ALA A 79 -0.78 -0.98 4.09
N GLU A 80 -2.04 -1.09 3.70
CA GLU A 80 -2.74 -2.36 3.61
C GLU A 80 -3.26 -2.54 2.19
N SER A 81 -3.20 -3.78 1.70
CA SER A 81 -3.92 -4.17 0.50
C SER A 81 -4.41 -5.60 0.59
N VAL A 82 -5.50 -5.90 -0.13
CA VAL A 82 -6.04 -7.25 -0.23
C VAL A 82 -5.98 -7.69 -1.68
N GLN A 83 -5.26 -8.77 -1.94
CA GLN A 83 -5.17 -9.35 -3.27
C GLN A 83 -5.55 -10.82 -3.23
N ALA A 84 -6.56 -11.19 -4.01
CA ALA A 84 -7.19 -12.51 -4.00
C ALA A 84 -7.68 -12.91 -2.60
N ASP A 85 -6.95 -13.80 -1.92
CA ASP A 85 -7.26 -14.27 -0.56
C ASP A 85 -6.13 -13.97 0.42
N ARG A 86 -5.28 -13.00 0.09
CA ARG A 86 -4.14 -12.59 0.91
C ARG A 86 -4.26 -11.11 1.27
N ARG A 87 -4.05 -10.82 2.55
CA ARG A 87 -3.86 -9.46 3.05
C ARG A 87 -2.37 -9.20 3.14
N TYR A 88 -1.95 -8.08 2.56
CA TYR A 88 -0.61 -7.56 2.61
C TYR A 88 -0.59 -6.31 3.48
N ILE A 89 0.39 -6.24 4.36
CA ILE A 89 0.61 -5.12 5.25
C ILE A 89 2.06 -4.67 5.07
N ILE A 90 2.28 -3.38 4.82
CA ILE A 90 3.63 -2.80 4.75
C ILE A 90 3.77 -1.80 5.88
N LEU A 91 4.79 -2.01 6.72
CA LEU A 91 5.15 -1.13 7.82
C LEU A 91 6.37 -0.31 7.42
N TYR A 92 6.25 1.01 7.41
CA TYR A 92 7.35 1.91 7.08
C TYR A 92 7.92 2.54 8.35
N TYR A 93 9.24 2.45 8.51
CA TYR A 93 10.03 3.04 9.57
C TYR A 93 10.96 4.07 8.93
N LEU A 94 10.53 5.32 8.90
CA LEU A 94 11.15 6.39 8.11
C LEU A 94 12.52 6.77 8.67
N GLU A 95 12.63 6.90 9.99
CA GLU A 95 13.90 7.25 10.65
C GLU A 95 14.98 6.21 10.32
N GLN A 96 14.65 4.93 10.38
CA GLN A 96 15.58 3.83 10.10
C GLN A 96 15.67 3.48 8.61
N ARG A 97 14.97 4.21 7.73
CA ARG A 97 14.89 3.98 6.28
C ARG A 97 14.66 2.53 5.89
N ARG A 98 13.75 1.87 6.60
CA ARG A 98 13.42 0.46 6.38
C ARG A 98 11.93 0.21 6.39
N ALA A 99 11.52 -0.77 5.61
CA ALA A 99 10.16 -1.27 5.59
C ALA A 99 10.11 -2.77 5.84
N PHE A 100 9.00 -3.26 6.36
CA PHE A 100 8.72 -4.68 6.50
C PHE A 100 7.40 -4.99 5.80
N SER A 101 7.36 -6.11 5.08
CA SER A 101 6.12 -6.63 4.52
C SER A 101 5.62 -7.79 5.36
N LEU A 102 4.31 -7.85 5.53
CA LEU A 102 3.65 -8.91 6.25
C LEU A 102 2.50 -9.43 5.39
N ARG A 103 2.29 -10.75 5.44
CA ARG A 103 1.28 -11.44 4.65
C ARG A 103 0.49 -12.38 5.55
N THR A 104 -0.83 -12.30 5.47
CA THR A 104 -1.74 -13.26 6.11
C THR A 104 -2.90 -13.62 5.19
N ALA A 105 -3.70 -14.61 5.57
CA ALA A 105 -4.95 -14.92 4.87
C ALA A 105 -5.95 -13.77 5.05
N ALA A 106 -6.68 -13.40 3.99
CA ALA A 106 -7.59 -12.27 4.04
C ALA A 106 -8.86 -12.56 4.86
N ARG A 107 -9.27 -13.84 4.89
CA ARG A 107 -10.54 -14.30 5.48
C ARG A 107 -10.38 -15.19 6.71
N SER A 108 -9.16 -15.54 7.07
CA SER A 108 -8.88 -16.41 8.22
C SER A 108 -7.77 -15.86 9.09
N VAL A 109 -7.94 -15.99 10.40
CA VAL A 109 -6.94 -15.65 11.42
C VAL A 109 -6.14 -16.89 11.84
N SER A 110 -6.49 -18.07 11.34
CA SER A 110 -5.82 -19.33 11.70
C SER A 110 -4.43 -19.48 11.09
N GLU A 111 -4.16 -18.77 9.98
CA GLU A 111 -2.85 -18.80 9.34
C GLU A 111 -1.95 -17.74 9.97
N PRO A 112 -0.74 -18.12 10.44
CA PRO A 112 0.18 -17.17 11.02
C PRO A 112 0.63 -16.16 9.97
N MET A 113 0.76 -14.91 10.40
CA MET A 113 1.29 -13.84 9.59
C MET A 113 2.77 -14.09 9.29
N GLN A 114 3.11 -14.06 8.00
CA GLN A 114 4.48 -14.19 7.53
C GLN A 114 5.10 -12.81 7.39
N VAL A 115 6.29 -12.62 7.94
CA VAL A 115 7.03 -11.36 7.89
C VAL A 115 8.21 -11.48 6.92
N SER A 116 8.51 -10.42 6.18
CA SER A 116 9.66 -10.32 5.30
C SER A 116 10.30 -8.93 5.35
N GLY A 117 11.61 -8.87 5.11
CA GLY A 117 12.43 -7.67 5.24
C GLY A 117 13.51 -7.80 6.31
N PRO A 118 14.16 -6.69 6.70
CA PRO A 118 13.86 -5.33 6.27
C PRO A 118 14.19 -5.07 4.80
N TYR A 119 13.37 -4.25 4.14
CA TYR A 119 13.63 -3.70 2.81
C TYR A 119 14.09 -2.24 2.95
N PRO A 120 15.08 -1.79 2.15
CA PRO A 120 15.49 -0.39 2.17
C PRO A 120 14.37 0.50 1.59
N ILE A 121 14.14 1.65 2.22
CA ILE A 121 13.29 2.71 1.64
C ILE A 121 14.16 3.58 0.75
N THR A 122 13.74 3.80 -0.50
CA THR A 122 14.46 4.67 -1.44
C THR A 122 14.35 6.15 -1.03
N ASP A 123 15.23 7.01 -1.55
CA ASP A 123 15.18 8.45 -1.26
C ASP A 123 13.87 9.10 -1.72
N GLU A 124 13.33 8.63 -2.85
CA GLU A 124 12.06 9.11 -3.39
C GLU A 124 10.88 8.73 -2.48
N GLU A 125 10.83 7.47 -2.04
CA GLU A 125 9.81 7.00 -1.10
C GLU A 125 9.92 7.73 0.24
N TYR A 126 11.13 7.91 0.76
CA TYR A 126 11.35 8.65 2.00
C TYR A 126 10.88 10.10 1.87
N ALA A 127 11.22 10.80 0.79
CA ALA A 127 10.79 12.16 0.55
C ALA A 127 9.26 12.26 0.47
N LEU A 128 8.61 11.32 -0.23
CA LEU A 128 7.16 11.25 -0.33
C LEU A 128 6.51 11.04 1.05
N LEU A 129 6.89 9.97 1.75
CA LEU A 129 6.27 9.58 3.02
C LEU A 129 6.53 10.59 4.15
N SER A 130 7.75 11.15 4.23
CA SER A 130 8.07 12.20 5.19
C SER A 130 7.31 13.50 4.92
N SER A 131 7.08 13.85 3.64
CA SER A 131 6.25 15.01 3.30
C SER A 131 4.78 14.80 3.69
N PHE A 132 4.27 13.58 3.53
CA PHE A 132 2.93 13.18 3.94
C PHE A 132 2.76 13.27 5.45
N GLN A 133 3.71 12.73 6.23
CA GLN A 133 3.74 12.82 7.69
C GLN A 133 3.77 14.28 8.17
N LYS A 134 4.66 15.10 7.61
CA LYS A 134 4.77 16.53 7.96
C LYS A 134 3.47 17.28 7.72
N LYS A 135 2.83 17.09 6.56
CA LYS A 135 1.56 17.75 6.22
C LYS A 135 0.44 17.40 7.19
N ALA A 136 0.33 16.12 7.56
CA ALA A 136 -0.70 15.69 8.50
C ALA A 136 -0.47 16.23 9.92
N LEU A 137 0.77 16.22 10.41
CA LEU A 137 1.12 16.77 11.72
C LEU A 137 0.85 18.28 11.80
N GLN A 138 1.12 19.02 10.72
CA GLN A 138 0.76 20.44 10.64
C GLN A 138 -0.76 20.68 10.68
N GLY A 139 -1.57 19.73 10.19
CA GLY A 139 -3.02 19.80 10.26
C GLY A 139 -3.59 19.52 11.65
N ILE A 140 -2.88 18.76 12.49
CA ILE A 140 -3.27 18.43 13.87
C ILE A 140 -2.91 19.55 14.85
N GLY A 141 -1.77 20.24 14.63
CA GLY A 141 -1.30 21.33 15.47
C GLY A 141 -1.96 22.70 15.21
N ARG A 142 -3.16 22.73 14.60
CA ARG A 142 -3.96 23.94 14.34
C ARG A 142 -5.23 23.94 15.17
#